data_AF-A0A2U3LM96-F1
#
_entry.id   AF-A0A2U3LM96-F1
#
_cell.length_a   1.000
_cell.length_b   1.000
_cell.length_c   1.000
_cell.angle_alpha   90.00
_cell.angle_beta   90.00
_cell.angle_gamma   90.00
#
_symmetry.space_group_name_H-M   'P 1'
#
loop_
_entity.id
_entity.type
_entity.pdbx_description
1 polymer ?
#
loop_
_entity_poly.entity_id
_entity_poly.type
_entity_poly.pdbx_seq_one_letter_code
_entity_poly.pdbx_strand_id
1 'polypeptide(L)' 'MDDLLVQEEHAVYHWTLIGANTGPGGTGQRVRISGFEIWKIGDDGLIAGSQGRFDSLEYQRQLECGGA' A
#
# COMPACT_ATOMS: atom_id res chain seq x y z
N MET A 1 -7.11 -4.27 -5.02
CA MET A 1 -7.62 -2.99 -5.51
C MET A 1 -8.96 -2.81 -4.86
N ASP A 2 -9.09 -1.74 -4.08
CA ASP A 2 -10.27 -1.49 -3.26
C ASP A 2 -11.08 -0.35 -3.86
N ASP A 3 -10.41 0.73 -4.29
CA ASP A 3 -11.02 1.87 -4.99
C ASP A 3 -10.00 2.65 -5.84
N LEU A 4 -10.49 3.41 -6.82
CA LEU A 4 -9.70 4.35 -7.62
C LEU A 4 -10.50 5.63 -7.87
N LEU A 5 -10.07 6.72 -7.25
CA LEU A 5 -10.68 8.04 -7.39
C LEU A 5 -9.82 8.91 -8.30
N VAL A 6 -10.35 9.28 -9.46
CA VAL A 6 -9.65 10.17 -10.41
C VAL A 6 -10.11 11.60 -10.18
N GLN A 7 -9.17 12.49 -9.87
CA GLN A 7 -9.38 13.94 -9.75
C GLN A 7 -8.62 14.66 -10.88
N GLU A 8 -8.86 15.96 -11.05
CA GLU A 8 -8.28 16.73 -12.17
C GLU A 8 -6.75 16.68 -12.24
N GLU A 9 -6.06 16.66 -11.09
CA GLU A 9 -4.59 16.72 -11.03
C GLU A 9 -3.92 15.42 -10.56
N HIS A 10 -4.67 14.48 -9.98
CA HIS A 10 -4.13 13.27 -9.40
C HIS A 10 -5.18 12.16 -9.31
N ALA A 11 -4.73 10.91 -9.22
CA ALA A 11 -5.56 9.76 -8.89
C ALA A 11 -5.23 9.26 -7.48
N VAL A 12 -6.24 8.86 -6.71
CA VAL A 12 -6.08 8.22 -5.41
C VAL A 12 -6.47 6.75 -5.53
N TYR A 13 -5.49 5.86 -5.36
CA TYR A 13 -5.65 4.42 -5.45
C TYR A 13 -5.69 3.81 -4.04
N HIS A 14 -6.84 3.26 -3.64
CA HIS A 14 -6.99 2.54 -2.37
C HIS A 14 -6.75 1.04 -2.56
N TRP A 15 -6.01 0.46 -1.61
CA TRP A 15 -5.59 -0.94 -1.71
C TRP A 15 -5.53 -1.63 -0.36
N THR A 16 -5.71 -2.94 -0.41
CA THR A 16 -5.34 -3.88 0.65
C THR A 16 -4.28 -4.85 0.13
N LEU A 17 -3.18 -4.98 0.86
CA LEU A 17 -2.11 -5.95 0.65
C LEU A 17 -2.30 -7.10 1.65
N ILE A 18 -2.28 -8.33 1.14
CA ILE A 18 -2.32 -9.55 1.94
C ILE A 18 -1.10 -10.38 1.55
N GLY A 19 -0.29 -10.78 2.52
CA GLY A 19 0.90 -11.55 2.24
C GLY A 19 1.49 -12.19 3.50
N ALA A 20 2.71 -12.71 3.36
CA ALA A 20 3.52 -13.17 4.47
C ALA A 20 4.90 -12.52 4.36
N ASN A 21 5.44 -12.05 5.49
CA ASN A 21 6.74 -11.41 5.57
C ASN A 21 7.87 -12.46 5.45
N THR A 22 8.04 -13.00 4.24
CA THR A 22 8.91 -14.15 3.93
C THR A 22 10.16 -13.78 3.13
N GLY A 23 10.39 -12.48 2.91
CA GLY A 23 11.64 -12.00 2.32
C GLY A 23 12.86 -12.31 3.20
N PRO A 24 14.09 -12.08 2.71
CA PRO A 24 15.30 -12.26 3.50
C PRO A 24 15.22 -11.51 4.84
N GLY A 25 15.42 -12.21 5.95
CA GLY A 25 15.30 -11.65 7.31
C GLY A 25 13.87 -11.42 7.79
N GLY A 26 12.86 -11.91 7.04
CA GLY A 26 11.46 -11.77 7.39
C GLY A 26 11.02 -12.66 8.55
N THR A 27 9.95 -12.24 9.23
CA THR A 27 9.42 -12.93 10.41
C THR A 27 8.56 -14.15 10.08
N GLY A 28 8.22 -14.36 8.80
CA GLY A 28 7.28 -15.38 8.34
C GLY A 28 5.82 -15.08 8.69
N GLN A 29 5.54 -13.98 9.39
CA GLN A 29 4.20 -13.63 9.84
C GLN A 29 3.30 -13.23 8.67
N ARG A 30 2.01 -13.59 8.78
CA ARG A 30 0.98 -13.12 7.86
C ARG A 30 0.71 -11.66 8.12
N VAL A 31 0.56 -10.91 7.05
CA VAL A 31 0.22 -9.49 7.09
C VAL A 31 -0.99 -9.20 6.22
N ARG A 32 -1.86 -8.32 6.70
CA ARG A 32 -2.97 -7.69 6.00
C ARG A 32 -2.95 -6.22 6.34
N ILE A 33 -2.51 -5.40 5.40
CA ILE A 33 -2.43 -3.95 5.57
C ILE A 33 -3.20 -3.25 4.47
N SER A 34 -3.82 -2.13 4.79
CA SER A 34 -4.46 -1.25 3.82
C SER A 34 -3.73 0.08 3.75
N GLY A 35 -3.89 0.74 2.62
CA GLY A 35 -3.30 2.04 2.36
C GLY A 35 -3.90 2.68 1.13
N PHE A 36 -3.33 3.82 0.78
CA PHE A 36 -3.65 4.50 -0.45
C PHE A 36 -2.40 5.11 -1.07
N GLU A 37 -2.43 5.28 -2.39
CA GLU A 37 -1.41 5.99 -3.14
C GLU A 37 -2.02 7.18 -3.85
N ILE A 38 -1.30 8.30 -3.82
CA ILE A 38 -1.62 9.48 -4.63
C ILE A 38 -0.70 9.44 -5.86
N TRP A 39 -1.30 9.31 -7.03
CA TRP A 39 -0.60 9.26 -8.32
C TRP A 39 -0.75 10.58 -9.05
N LYS A 40 0.38 11.19 -9.38
CA LYS A 40 0.45 12.25 -10.37
C LYS A 40 0.57 11.61 -11.75
N ILE A 41 -0.36 11.93 -12.65
CA ILE A 41 -0.33 11.46 -14.03
C ILE A 41 0.42 12.49 -14.89
N GLY A 42 1.36 12.02 -15.70
CA GLY A 42 2.10 12.84 -16.67
C GLY A 42 1.32 13.06 -17.95
N ASP A 43 1.80 13.97 -18.79
CA ASP A 43 1.19 14.29 -20.09
C ASP A 43 1.19 13.09 -21.07
N ASP A 44 2.03 12.09 -20.80
CA ASP A 44 2.09 10.80 -21.52
C ASP A 44 1.04 9.78 -21.04
N GLY A 45 0.23 10.15 -20.04
CA GLY A 45 -0.77 9.28 -19.43
C GLY A 45 -0.19 8.25 -18.45
N LEU A 46 1.11 8.33 -18.12
CA LEU A 46 1.77 7.42 -17.18
C LEU A 46 1.86 8.04 -15.77
N ILE A 47 2.11 7.19 -14.77
CA ILE A 47 2.34 7.66 -13.40
C ILE A 47 3.71 8.36 -13.35
N ALA A 48 3.70 9.69 -13.28
CA ALA A 48 4.88 10.53 -13.16
C ALA A 48 5.36 10.63 -11.70
N GLY A 49 4.51 10.32 -10.72
CA GLY A 49 4.89 10.23 -9.32
C GLY A 49 3.87 9.46 -8.50
N SER A 50 4.34 8.66 -7.54
CA SER A 50 3.49 7.94 -6.59
C SER A 50 3.91 8.28 -5.16
N GLN A 51 2.93 8.66 -4.33
CA GLN A 51 3.12 8.86 -2.90
C GLN A 51 2.21 7.90 -2.13
N GLY A 52 2.80 6.86 -1.55
CA GLY A 52 2.09 5.88 -0.72
C GLY A 52 1.93 6.34 0.73
N ARG A 53 0.80 5.96 1.33
CA ARG A 53 0.54 6.02 2.78
C ARG A 53 -0.14 4.71 3.20
N PHE A 54 0.29 4.17 4.32
CA PHE A 54 -0.30 2.99 4.94
C PHE A 54 -0.14 3.07 6.46
N ASP A 55 -0.89 2.25 7.19
CA ASP A 55 -0.76 2.16 8.64
C ASP A 55 0.50 1.35 9.02
N SER A 56 1.60 2.06 9.25
CA SER A 56 2.88 1.47 9.62
C SER A 56 2.88 0.87 11.03
N LEU A 57 2.03 1.39 11.94
CA LEU A 57 1.95 0.88 13.30
C LEU A 57 1.25 -0.48 13.32
N GLU A 58 0.14 -0.61 12.59
CA GLU A 58 -0.54 -1.89 12.44
C GLU A 58 0.33 -2.90 11.68
N TYR A 59 1.06 -2.47 10.64
CA TYR A 59 2.03 -3.33 9.98
C TYR A 59 3.08 -3.87 10.96
N GLN A 60 3.70 -2.99 11.75
CA GLN A 60 4.70 -3.36 12.74
C GLN A 60 4.13 -4.35 13.78
N ARG A 61 2.91 -4.09 14.28
CA ARG A 61 2.21 -4.98 15.21
C ARG A 61 2.03 -6.39 14.63
N GLN A 62 1.69 -6.49 13.35
CA GLN A 62 1.51 -7.79 12.68
C GLN A 62 2.84 -8.52 12.43
N LEU A 63 3.96 -7.80 12.26
CA LEU A 63 5.28 -8.44 12.15
C LEU A 63 5.73 -9.07 13.47
N GLU A 64 5.41 -8.42 14.59
CA GLU A 64 5.82 -8.86 15.93
C GLU A 64 4.92 -9.96 16.49
N CYS A 65 3.60 -9.79 16.36
CA CYS A 65 2.60 -10.65 17.00
C CYS A 65 1.83 -11.56 16.02
N GLY A 66 2.07 -11.40 14.71
CA GLY A 66 1.25 -12.02 13.67
C GLY A 66 -0.01 -11.21 13.35
N GLY A 67 -0.45 -11.29 12.09
CA GLY A 67 -1.78 -10.87 11.69
C GLY A 67 -2.86 -11.76 12.34
N ALA A 68 -3.97 -11.15 12.74
CA ALA A 68 -5.16 -11.87 13.23
C ALA A 68 -5.81 -12.72 12.13
#